data_AF-A0A645BRR0-F1
#
_entry.id   AF-A0A645BRR0-F1
#
_cell.length_a   1.000
_cell.length_b   1.000
_cell.length_c   1.000
_cell.angle_alpha   90.00
_cell.angle_beta   90.00
_cell.angle_gamma   90.00
#
_symmetry.space_group_name_H-M   'P 1'
#
loop_
_entity.id
_entity.type
_entity.pdbx_description
1 polymer ?
#
loop_
_entity_poly.entity_id
_entity_poly.type
_entity_poly.pdbx_seq_one_letter_code
_entity_poly.pdbx_strand_id
1 'polypeptide(L)'
;MKLWVNDELRQSANTKDLVLDIPGMIEMAASVMTLEPGDIIATGTPAGVGQIVDGDIVSIRIDELGEMSMKVVQGKSGRSVVFENPYAPDIKKQPLVA
;
A
#
# COMPACT_ATOMS: atom_id res chain seq x y z
N MET A 1 -7.98 -9.44 4.24
CA MET A 1 -8.12 -8.07 3.68
C MET A 1 -8.45 -8.14 2.21
N LYS A 2 -9.41 -7.33 1.78
CA LYS A 2 -9.77 -7.14 0.37
C LYS A 2 -9.88 -5.65 0.07
N LEU A 3 -9.46 -5.23 -1.11
CA LEU A 3 -9.61 -3.86 -1.60
C LEU A 3 -10.14 -3.87 -3.03
N TRP A 4 -11.15 -3.03 -3.27
CA TRP A 4 -11.77 -2.81 -4.56
C TRP A 4 -11.55 -1.37 -5.03
N VAL A 5 -11.43 -1.21 -6.34
CA VAL A 5 -11.57 0.08 -7.01
C VAL A 5 -12.80 -0.03 -7.90
N ASN A 6 -13.84 0.71 -7.55
CA ASN A 6 -15.20 0.52 -8.04
C ASN A 6 -15.62 -0.94 -7.79
N ASP A 7 -16.00 -1.68 -8.83
CA ASP A 7 -16.40 -3.08 -8.74
C ASP A 7 -15.23 -4.07 -8.93
N GLU A 8 -14.01 -3.58 -9.17
CA GLU A 8 -12.84 -4.41 -9.47
C GLU A 8 -12.08 -4.77 -8.19
N LEU A 9 -12.02 -6.05 -7.84
CA LEU A 9 -11.18 -6.56 -6.76
C LEU A 9 -9.70 -6.46 -7.17
N ARG A 10 -8.95 -5.55 -6.54
CA ARG A 10 -7.53 -5.32 -6.87
C ARG A 10 -6.56 -5.96 -5.89
N GLN A 11 -6.89 -5.98 -4.60
CA GLN A 11 -6.04 -6.61 -3.60
C GLN A 11 -6.82 -7.62 -2.77
N SER A 12 -6.21 -8.78 -2.49
CA SER A 12 -6.78 -9.82 -1.64
C SER A 12 -5.67 -10.59 -0.96
N ALA A 13 -5.62 -10.57 0.37
CA ALA A 13 -4.58 -11.24 1.15
C ALA A 13 -5.00 -11.55 2.59
N ASN A 14 -4.23 -12.41 3.26
CA ASN A 14 -4.37 -12.72 4.69
C ASN A 14 -3.08 -12.37 5.44
N THR A 15 -3.19 -11.98 6.72
CA THR A 15 -2.04 -11.60 7.56
C THR A 15 -1.08 -12.75 7.85
N LYS A 16 -1.51 -14.01 7.68
CA LYS A 16 -0.61 -15.18 7.73
C LYS A 16 0.48 -15.16 6.66
N ASP A 17 0.26 -14.40 5.58
CA ASP A 17 1.18 -14.31 4.44
C ASP A 17 2.16 -13.12 4.58
N LEU A 18 2.16 -12.45 5.73
CA LEU A 18 3.14 -11.40 6.04
C LEU A 18 4.56 -11.99 6.13
N VAL A 19 5.53 -11.31 5.50
CA VAL A 19 6.94 -11.71 5.55
C VAL A 19 7.55 -11.45 6.93
N LEU A 20 7.22 -10.31 7.53
CA LEU A 20 7.51 -9.98 8.92
C LEU A 20 6.17 -9.90 9.66
N ASP A 21 6.00 -10.62 10.76
CA ASP A 21 4.73 -10.65 11.48
C ASP A 21 4.54 -9.41 12.38
N ILE A 22 3.37 -9.30 13.02
CA ILE A 22 3.02 -8.13 13.86
C ILE A 22 4.01 -7.96 15.02
N PRO A 23 4.35 -8.98 15.82
CA PRO A 23 5.38 -8.85 16.86
C PRO A 23 6.73 -8.39 16.30
N GLY A 24 7.18 -8.97 15.19
CA GLY A 24 8.45 -8.59 14.55
C GLY A 24 8.48 -7.16 14.05
N MET A 25 7.37 -6.64 13.52
CA MET A 25 7.27 -5.22 13.13
C MET A 25 7.38 -4.28 14.34
N ILE A 26 6.73 -4.62 15.46
CA ILE A 26 6.79 -3.83 16.70
C ILE A 26 8.22 -3.82 17.25
N GLU A 27 8.87 -4.99 17.34
CA GLU A 27 10.26 -5.10 17.78
C GLU A 27 11.21 -4.29 16.89
N MET A 28 11.09 -4.45 15.57
CA MET A 28 11.96 -3.75 14.61
C MET A 28 11.80 -2.23 14.74
N ALA A 29 10.57 -1.72 14.80
CA ALA A 29 10.34 -0.28 14.95
C ALA A 29 10.88 0.24 16.29
N ALA A 30 10.59 -0.47 17.39
CA ALA A 30 11.03 -0.11 18.74
C ALA A 30 12.56 -0.14 18.92
N SER A 31 13.27 -0.95 18.13
CA SER A 31 14.73 -1.01 18.16
C SER A 31 15.41 0.24 17.60
N VAL A 32 14.70 1.02 16.78
CA VAL A 32 15.22 2.22 16.10
C VAL A 32 14.67 3.51 16.72
N MET A 33 13.43 3.50 17.20
CA MET A 33 12.76 4.66 17.80
C MET A 33 11.82 4.25 18.93
N THR A 34 11.60 5.16 19.89
CA THR A 34 10.56 4.97 20.91
C THR A 34 9.18 5.03 20.25
N LEU A 35 8.33 4.03 20.52
CA LEU A 35 6.92 4.03 20.11
C LEU A 35 6.07 4.69 21.20
N GLU A 36 5.14 5.55 20.79
CA GLU A 36 4.29 6.31 21.69
C GLU A 36 2.81 5.88 21.58
N PRO A 37 2.00 6.05 22.64
CA PRO A 37 0.55 5.80 22.56
C PRO A 37 -0.10 6.66 21.47
N GLY A 38 -0.77 5.98 20.53
CA GLY A 38 -1.42 6.62 19.38
C GLY A 38 -0.65 6.46 18.07
N ASP A 39 0.58 5.93 18.10
CA ASP A 39 1.33 5.62 16.90
C ASP A 39 0.65 4.51 16.07
N ILE A 40 0.74 4.65 14.74
CA ILE A 40 0.14 3.73 13.78
C ILE A 40 1.24 3.09 12.93
N ILE A 41 1.34 1.77 12.96
CA ILE A 41 2.22 0.98 12.08
C ILE A 41 1.40 0.44 10.91
N ALA A 42 1.70 0.89 9.70
CA ALA A 42 1.15 0.33 8.48
C ALA A 42 1.91 -0.94 8.10
N THR A 43 1.26 -2.09 8.20
CA THR A 43 1.89 -3.44 8.18
C THR A 43 2.25 -3.97 6.80
N GLY A 44 2.21 -3.11 5.77
CA GLY A 44 2.52 -3.46 4.39
C GLY A 44 1.29 -3.60 3.49
N THR A 45 1.54 -3.97 2.24
CA THR A 45 0.51 -4.10 1.21
C THR A 45 0.76 -5.35 0.37
N PRO A 46 -0.27 -6.12 -0.01
CA PRO A 46 -0.11 -7.27 -0.90
C PRO A 46 0.03 -6.82 -2.37
N ALA A 47 0.18 -7.79 -3.27
CA ALA A 47 0.14 -7.53 -4.72
C ALA A 47 -1.18 -6.85 -5.15
N GLY A 48 -1.15 -6.21 -6.32
CA GLY A 48 -2.32 -5.53 -6.90
C GLY A 48 -2.39 -4.02 -6.66
N VAL A 49 -1.28 -3.40 -6.20
CA VAL A 49 -1.14 -1.94 -6.19
C VAL A 49 -1.19 -1.42 -7.63
N GLY A 50 -1.96 -0.35 -7.85
CA GLY A 50 -2.13 0.24 -9.17
C GLY A 50 -2.71 1.65 -9.11
N GLN A 51 -2.75 2.31 -10.26
CA GLN A 51 -3.24 3.67 -10.39
C GLN A 51 -4.75 3.75 -10.10
N ILE A 52 -5.15 4.81 -9.41
CA ILE A 52 -6.54 5.25 -9.24
C ILE A 52 -6.71 6.64 -9.88
N VAL A 53 -7.90 6.95 -10.35
CA VAL A 53 -8.20 8.19 -11.09
C VAL A 53 -9.39 8.94 -10.50
N ASP A 54 -9.58 10.18 -10.93
CA ASP A 54 -10.72 10.99 -10.54
C ASP A 54 -12.05 10.26 -10.78
N GLY A 55 -12.92 10.30 -9.78
CA GLY A 55 -14.22 9.64 -9.83
C GLY A 55 -14.26 8.21 -9.32
N ASP A 56 -13.10 7.54 -9.16
CA ASP A 56 -13.05 6.20 -8.58
C ASP A 56 -13.58 6.18 -7.13
N ILE A 57 -14.14 5.04 -6.73
CA ILE A 57 -14.44 4.73 -5.34
C ILE A 57 -13.51 3.61 -4.89
N VAL A 58 -12.69 3.87 -3.87
CA VAL A 58 -11.82 2.85 -3.28
C VAL A 58 -12.46 2.34 -2.01
N SER A 59 -12.70 1.03 -1.94
CA SER A 59 -13.30 0.35 -0.79
C SER A 59 -12.32 -0.67 -0.23
N ILE A 60 -12.04 -0.62 1.07
CA ILE A 60 -11.19 -1.59 1.77
C ILE A 60 -11.98 -2.26 2.89
N ARG A 61 -11.82 -3.58 2.99
CA ARG A 61 -12.40 -4.40 4.05
C ARG A 61 -11.34 -5.29 4.69
N ILE A 62 -11.31 -5.29 6.02
CA ILE A 62 -10.54 -6.24 6.82
C ILE A 62 -11.53 -7.02 7.67
N ASP A 63 -11.44 -8.35 7.58
CA ASP A 63 -12.29 -9.23 8.35
C ASP A 63 -12.11 -8.92 9.85
N GLU A 64 -13.22 -8.94 10.61
CA GLU A 64 -13.27 -8.61 12.04
C GLU A 64 -13.03 -7.14 12.43
N LEU A 65 -12.56 -6.28 11.52
CA LEU A 65 -12.39 -4.84 11.78
C LEU A 65 -13.49 -3.98 11.17
N GLY A 66 -13.84 -4.22 9.91
CA GLY A 66 -14.87 -3.46 9.20
C GLY A 66 -14.46 -3.03 7.79
N GLU A 67 -15.17 -2.04 7.28
CA GLU A 67 -15.10 -1.59 5.89
C GLU A 67 -15.12 -0.06 5.82
N MET A 68 -14.35 0.50 4.89
CA MET A 68 -14.27 1.93 4.60
C MET A 68 -14.28 2.14 3.09
N SER A 69 -15.04 3.13 2.63
CA SER A 69 -15.08 3.56 1.22
C SER A 69 -14.77 5.04 1.09
N MET A 70 -13.96 5.40 0.10
CA MET A 70 -13.55 6.77 -0.17
C MET A 70 -13.67 7.09 -1.67
N LYS A 71 -14.23 8.25 -1.99
CA LYS A 71 -14.24 8.76 -3.37
C LYS A 71 -12.93 9.47 -3.68
N VAL A 72 -12.33 9.14 -4.81
CA VAL A 72 -11.15 9.81 -5.35
C VAL A 72 -11.60 11.09 -6.06
N VAL A 73 -10.96 12.20 -5.70
CA VAL A 73 -11.22 13.51 -6.30
C VAL A 73 -9.90 14.11 -6.74
N GLN A 74 -9.83 14.54 -7.99
CA GLN A 74 -8.65 15.18 -8.55
C GLN A 74 -8.33 16.48 -7.78
N GLY A 75 -7.16 16.50 -7.14
CA GLY A 75 -6.61 17.71 -6.57
C GLY A 75 -6.38 18.77 -7.65
N LYS A 76 -6.74 20.03 -7.34
CA LYS A 76 -6.46 21.21 -8.19
C LYS A 76 -5.02 21.70 -8.06
N SER A 77 -4.27 21.17 -7.09
CA SER A 77 -2.87 21.47 -6.81
C SER A 77 -2.09 20.15 -6.67
N GLY A 78 -0.80 20.14 -7.00
CA GLY A 78 0.07 18.95 -6.87
C GLY A 78 0.15 18.04 -8.11
N ARG A 79 -0.51 18.41 -9.22
CA ARG A 79 -0.26 17.76 -10.52
C ARG A 79 1.13 18.18 -11.00
N SER A 80 2.04 17.22 -11.07
CA SER A 80 3.41 17.42 -11.57
C SER A 80 3.58 16.66 -12.88
N VAL A 81 4.25 17.27 -13.84
CA VAL A 81 4.64 16.65 -15.12
C VAL A 81 5.44 15.36 -14.94
N VAL A 82 6.06 15.17 -13.76
CA VAL A 82 6.79 13.95 -13.38
C VAL A 82 5.90 12.70 -13.39
N PHE A 83 4.59 12.85 -13.19
CA PHE A 83 3.64 11.73 -13.22
C PHE A 83 2.95 11.52 -14.57
N GLU A 84 3.19 12.39 -15.56
CA GLU A 84 2.59 12.26 -16.90
C GLU A 84 3.32 11.20 -17.74
N ASN A 85 4.65 11.14 -17.60
CA ASN A 85 5.47 10.10 -18.20
C ASN A 85 6.11 9.27 -17.08
N PRO A 86 5.71 7.99 -16.89
CA PRO A 86 6.37 7.10 -15.94
C PRO A 86 7.88 7.06 -16.19
N TYR A 87 8.67 7.32 -15.15
CA TYR A 87 10.11 7.14 -15.23
C TYR A 87 10.41 5.67 -15.58
N ALA A 88 10.99 5.45 -16.75
CA ALA A 88 11.48 4.15 -17.19
C ALA A 88 13.00 4.10 -16.94
N PRO A 89 13.47 3.63 -15.77
CA PRO A 89 14.90 3.50 -15.53
C PRO A 89 15.52 2.50 -16.51
N ASP A 90 16.75 2.77 -16.92
CA ASP A 90 17.62 1.76 -17.54
C ASP A 90 18.03 0.73 -16.47
N ILE A 91 17.26 -0.34 -16.33
CA ILE A 91 17.51 -1.40 -15.35
C ILE A 91 18.70 -2.24 -15.83
N LYS A 92 19.91 -1.86 -15.42
CA LYS A 92 21.12 -2.68 -15.57
C LYS A 92 21.14 -3.77 -14.51
N LYS A 93 20.63 -4.97 -14.85
CA LYS A 93 20.71 -6.14 -13.97
C LYS A 93 22.19 -6.56 -13.83
N GLN A 94 22.67 -6.71 -12.60
CA GLN A 94 23.97 -7.34 -12.37
C GLN A 94 23.91 -8.83 -12.78
N PRO A 95 24.95 -9.36 -13.42
CA PRO A 95 25.01 -10.79 -13.73
C PRO A 95 25.05 -11.59 -12.43
N LEU A 96 24.20 -12.61 -12.34
CA LEU A 96 24.26 -13.59 -11.27
C LEU A 96 25.56 -14.39 -11.46
N VAL A 97 26.50 -14.22 -10.55
CA VAL A 97 27.70 -15.07 -10.48
C VAL A 97 27.30 -16.31 -9.70
N ALA A 98 27.41 -17.47 -10.33
CA ALA A 98 27.14 -18.79 -9.74
C ALA A 98 28.20 -19.17 -8.70
#